data_AF-A0A7S0IU75-F1
#
_entry.id   AF-A0A7S0IU75-F1
#
_cell.length_a   1.000
_cell.length_b   1.000
_cell.length_c   1.000
_cell.angle_alpha   90.00
_cell.angle_beta   90.00
_cell.angle_gamma   90.00
#
_symmetry.space_group_name_H-M   'P 1'
#
loop_
_entity.id
_entity.type
_entity.pdbx_description
1 polymer ?
#
loop_
_entity_poly.entity_id
_entity_poly.type
_entity_poly.pdbx_seq_one_letter_code
_entity_poly.pdbx_strand_id
1 'polypeptide(L)'
;ALGAQLTGVYSAHTAALESERGAEAAGADLAYESDGGGFTLDALASHLFDVFAAVGTSSKLYKLMPQMLPDVLYAAIGMLRIPLSTQLSWEDDAEAYLQDEDDDSFSISTRVAAQQLIVELLDSLGKRAVQPLCGAVQRHAADSEALKAGGSASWWRSREAALVALSLAAEPLVSWSKRKNPKQPPPLQPAQLFVSPALLAADMAASAHPLLRGRALCTAARFAGC
;
A
#
# COMPACT_ATOMS: atom_id res chain seq x y z
N ALA A 1 9.17 -15.64 14.96
CA ALA A 1 9.92 -15.30 13.72
C ALA A 1 9.49 -13.91 13.25
N LEU A 2 10.39 -13.13 12.62
CA LEU A 2 10.15 -11.73 12.23
C LEU A 2 8.87 -11.53 11.39
N GLY A 3 8.53 -12.46 10.50
CA GLY A 3 7.28 -12.42 9.72
C GLY A 3 6.01 -12.53 10.58
N ALA A 4 6.05 -13.28 11.69
CA ALA A 4 4.91 -13.38 12.61
C ALA A 4 4.70 -12.07 13.39
N GLN A 5 5.79 -11.34 13.70
CA GLN A 5 5.70 -10.03 14.32
C GLN A 5 5.05 -9.02 13.37
N LEU A 6 5.48 -8.97 12.10
CA LEU A 6 4.86 -8.11 11.11
C LEU A 6 3.37 -8.44 10.90
N THR A 7 3.02 -9.71 10.85
CA THR A 7 1.62 -10.14 10.74
C THR A 7 0.81 -9.65 11.95
N GLY A 8 1.34 -9.77 13.16
CA GLY A 8 0.69 -9.28 14.37
C GLY A 8 0.49 -7.75 14.37
N VAL A 9 1.51 -7.00 13.95
CA VAL A 9 1.44 -5.53 13.83
C VAL A 9 0.44 -5.13 12.76
N TYR A 10 0.42 -5.82 11.62
CA TYR A 10 -0.57 -5.61 10.56
C TYR A 10 -2.00 -5.89 11.04
N SER A 11 -2.23 -7.00 11.75
CA SER A 11 -3.54 -7.31 12.34
C SER A 11 -3.98 -6.25 13.36
N ALA A 12 -3.07 -5.75 14.20
CA ALA A 12 -3.38 -4.67 15.14
C ALA A 12 -3.69 -3.35 14.42
N HIS A 13 -2.92 -3.00 13.38
CA HIS A 13 -3.12 -1.78 12.60
C HIS A 13 -4.46 -1.81 11.85
N THR A 14 -4.81 -2.95 11.26
CA THR A 14 -6.11 -3.12 10.60
C THR A 14 -7.28 -3.02 11.58
N ALA A 15 -7.15 -3.60 12.77
CA ALA A 15 -8.16 -3.46 13.82
C ALA A 15 -8.31 -2.01 14.32
N ALA A 16 -7.20 -1.27 14.45
CA ALA A 16 -7.23 0.15 14.82
C ALA A 16 -7.99 0.99 13.79
N LEU A 17 -7.70 0.82 12.49
CA LEU A 17 -8.41 1.49 11.40
C LEU A 17 -9.91 1.19 11.39
N GLU A 18 -10.30 -0.03 11.79
CA GLU A 18 -11.71 -0.42 11.88
C GLU A 18 -12.40 0.17 13.12
N SER A 19 -11.66 0.29 14.23
CA SER A 19 -12.13 0.89 15.49
C SER A 19 -12.37 2.39 15.36
N GLU A 20 -11.45 3.13 14.74
CA GLU A 20 -11.62 4.57 14.46
C GLU A 20 -12.93 4.85 13.73
N ARG A 21 -13.24 4.02 12.73
CA ARG A 21 -14.49 4.14 11.97
C ARG A 21 -15.73 3.75 12.79
N GLY A 22 -15.61 2.74 13.66
CA GLY A 22 -16.68 2.38 14.59
C GLY A 22 -17.08 3.55 15.49
N ALA A 23 -16.08 4.32 15.94
CA ALA A 23 -16.29 5.53 16.73
C ALA A 23 -16.84 6.71 15.90
N GLU A 24 -16.36 6.92 14.67
CA GLU A 24 -16.93 7.91 13.73
C GLU A 24 -18.41 7.65 13.45
N ALA A 25 -18.76 6.41 13.11
CA ALA A 25 -20.15 6.01 12.87
C ALA A 25 -21.04 6.19 14.11
N ALA A 26 -20.44 6.17 15.31
CA ALA A 26 -21.10 6.42 16.58
C ALA A 26 -21.10 7.91 17.00
N GLY A 27 -20.49 8.82 16.21
CA GLY A 27 -20.35 10.23 16.54
C GLY A 27 -19.49 10.50 17.79
N ALA A 28 -18.59 9.57 18.14
CA ALA A 28 -17.71 9.72 19.28
C ALA A 28 -16.51 10.58 18.91
N ASP A 29 -16.20 11.57 19.77
CA ASP A 29 -15.02 12.41 19.63
C ASP A 29 -13.76 11.54 19.83
N LEU A 30 -12.98 11.36 18.75
CA LEU A 30 -11.87 10.42 18.67
C LEU A 30 -10.59 10.91 19.37
N ALA A 31 -10.65 12.02 20.10
CA ALA A 31 -9.55 12.57 20.87
C ALA A 31 -9.28 11.76 22.15
N TYR A 32 -8.92 10.48 22.01
CA TYR A 32 -8.34 9.71 23.11
C TYR A 32 -6.82 9.95 23.12
N GLU A 33 -6.40 11.09 23.68
CA GLU A 33 -4.99 11.32 24.01
C GLU A 33 -4.59 10.38 25.14
N SER A 34 -4.09 9.20 24.76
CA SER A 34 -3.38 8.32 25.68
C SER A 34 -2.05 8.99 26.03
N ASP A 35 -1.90 9.42 27.29
CA ASP A 35 -0.72 10.04 27.91
C ASP A 35 0.48 9.05 28.06
N GLY A 36 0.64 8.15 27.10
CA GLY A 36 1.62 7.08 27.10
C GLY A 36 2.87 7.51 26.36
N GLY A 37 3.92 7.87 27.10
CA GLY A 37 5.31 7.93 26.63
C GLY A 37 5.89 6.56 26.24
N GLY A 38 5.10 5.72 25.58
CA GLY A 38 5.41 4.37 25.13
C GLY A 38 5.50 4.32 23.61
N PHE A 39 6.23 3.33 23.13
CA PHE A 39 6.38 3.01 21.71
C PHE A 39 5.02 2.78 21.03
N THR A 40 4.67 3.61 20.05
CA THR A 40 3.39 3.50 19.34
C THR A 40 3.38 2.33 18.37
N LEU A 41 2.18 1.84 18.00
CA LEU A 41 2.05 0.80 16.98
C LEU A 41 2.62 1.24 15.63
N ASP A 42 2.46 2.52 15.29
CA ASP A 42 3.02 3.14 14.09
C ASP A 42 4.54 3.18 14.12
N ALA A 43 5.15 3.53 15.26
CA ALA A 43 6.59 3.45 15.43
C ALA A 43 7.09 2.00 15.28
N LEU A 44 6.37 1.02 15.83
CA LEU A 44 6.69 -0.40 15.65
C LEU A 44 6.67 -0.83 14.19
N ALA A 45 5.62 -0.44 13.46
CA ALA A 45 5.48 -0.75 12.04
C ALA A 45 6.66 -0.17 11.25
N SER A 46 6.95 1.12 11.44
CA SER A 46 8.06 1.81 10.76
C SER A 46 9.41 1.16 11.06
N HIS A 47 9.71 0.81 12.32
CA HIS A 47 10.97 0.13 12.63
C HIS A 47 11.05 -1.29 12.09
N LEU A 48 9.94 -2.02 12.02
CA LEU A 48 9.94 -3.31 11.34
C LEU A 48 10.23 -3.14 9.85
N PHE A 49 9.68 -2.11 9.22
CA PHE A 49 9.99 -1.77 7.83
C PHE A 49 11.47 -1.47 7.63
N ASP A 50 12.10 -0.66 8.50
CA ASP A 50 13.55 -0.43 8.46
C ASP A 50 14.36 -1.73 8.53
N VAL A 51 13.95 -2.67 9.39
CA VAL A 51 14.60 -3.99 9.50
C VAL A 51 14.44 -4.78 8.20
N PHE A 52 13.26 -4.80 7.57
CA PHE A 52 13.05 -5.50 6.30
C PHE A 52 13.84 -4.87 5.15
N ALA A 53 13.89 -3.54 5.08
CA ALA A 53 14.73 -2.81 4.14
C ALA A 53 16.21 -3.18 4.32
N ALA A 54 16.71 -3.14 5.56
CA ALA A 54 18.09 -3.52 5.89
C ALA A 54 18.40 -4.99 5.56
N VAL A 55 17.44 -5.90 5.74
CA VAL A 55 17.61 -7.31 5.35
C VAL A 55 17.64 -7.45 3.82
N GLY A 56 16.83 -6.69 3.09
CA GLY A 56 16.80 -6.65 1.62
C GLY A 56 18.12 -6.21 1.00
N THR A 57 18.77 -5.21 1.60
CA THR A 57 20.06 -4.66 1.13
C THR A 57 21.27 -5.45 1.64
N SER A 58 21.12 -6.25 2.69
CA SER A 58 22.21 -7.02 3.28
C SER A 58 22.74 -8.12 2.36
N SER A 59 24.03 -8.06 2.01
CA SER A 59 24.72 -9.11 1.24
C SER A 59 24.70 -10.50 1.90
N LYS A 60 24.45 -10.56 3.21
CA LYS A 60 24.37 -11.82 3.98
C LYS A 60 22.94 -12.30 4.15
N LEU A 61 22.01 -11.39 4.46
CA LEU A 61 20.65 -11.74 4.88
C LEU A 61 19.60 -11.67 3.76
N TYR A 62 19.89 -11.05 2.60
CA TYR A 62 18.93 -10.93 1.49
C TYR A 62 18.36 -12.28 1.03
N LYS A 63 19.08 -13.39 1.26
CA LYS A 63 18.63 -14.75 0.94
C LYS A 63 17.41 -15.19 1.75
N LEU A 64 17.13 -14.54 2.87
CA LEU A 64 15.93 -14.76 3.68
C LEU A 64 14.70 -14.02 3.11
N MET A 65 14.89 -13.02 2.26
CA MET A 65 13.77 -12.24 1.73
C MET A 65 12.78 -13.03 0.87
N PRO A 66 13.19 -13.90 -0.08
CA PRO A 66 12.25 -14.51 -1.03
C PRO A 66 11.07 -15.25 -0.37
N GLN A 67 11.30 -15.92 0.76
CA GLN A 67 10.26 -16.64 1.51
C GLN A 67 9.35 -15.71 2.32
N MET A 68 9.83 -14.51 2.68
CA MET A 68 9.10 -13.55 3.51
C MET A 68 8.42 -12.45 2.67
N LEU A 69 8.91 -12.21 1.46
CA LEU A 69 8.54 -11.09 0.61
C LEU A 69 7.04 -11.01 0.32
N PRO A 70 6.31 -12.12 0.05
CA PRO A 70 4.86 -12.05 -0.16
C PRO A 70 4.12 -11.49 1.06
N ASP A 71 4.45 -11.93 2.27
CA ASP A 71 3.80 -11.49 3.50
C ASP A 71 4.21 -10.08 3.89
N VAL A 72 5.50 -9.74 3.69
CA VAL A 72 6.03 -8.40 3.94
C VAL A 72 5.34 -7.37 3.05
N LEU A 73 5.25 -7.64 1.74
CA LEU A 73 4.61 -6.74 0.80
C LEU A 73 3.10 -6.69 1.01
N TYR A 74 2.46 -7.80 1.35
CA TYR A 74 1.03 -7.80 1.67
C TYR A 74 0.71 -6.92 2.90
N ALA A 75 1.51 -7.04 3.97
CA ALA A 75 1.36 -6.20 5.15
C ALA A 75 1.68 -4.72 4.86
N ALA A 76 2.77 -4.44 4.13
CA ALA A 76 3.15 -3.08 3.75
C ALA A 76 2.03 -2.40 2.94
N ILE A 77 1.48 -3.07 1.91
CA ILE A 77 0.34 -2.55 1.14
C ILE A 77 -0.87 -2.32 2.05
N GLY A 78 -1.14 -3.23 2.97
CA GLY A 78 -2.24 -3.07 3.90
C GLY A 78 -2.10 -1.85 4.83
N MET A 79 -0.86 -1.48 5.19
CA MET A 79 -0.52 -0.29 5.97
C MET A 79 -0.43 1.00 5.12
N LEU A 80 -0.62 0.91 3.80
CA LEU A 80 -0.83 2.09 2.99
C LEU A 80 -2.24 2.66 3.17
N ARG A 81 -3.23 1.88 3.63
CA ARG A 81 -4.63 2.33 3.69
C ARG A 81 -4.76 3.69 4.41
N ILE A 82 -5.48 4.62 3.77
CA ILE A 82 -5.71 5.96 4.31
C ILE A 82 -6.50 5.87 5.64
N PRO A 83 -5.91 6.33 6.77
CA PRO A 83 -6.60 6.44 8.04
C PRO A 83 -7.77 7.42 7.98
N LEU A 84 -8.73 7.28 8.88
CA LEU A 84 -9.87 8.20 8.91
C LEU A 84 -9.43 9.63 9.25
N SER A 85 -8.54 9.78 10.23
CA SER A 85 -7.99 11.09 10.61
C SER A 85 -7.35 11.81 9.43
N THR A 86 -6.56 11.10 8.62
CA THR A 86 -5.96 11.64 7.39
C THR A 86 -7.02 12.01 6.35
N GLN A 87 -8.03 11.15 6.15
CA GLN A 87 -9.13 11.48 5.23
C GLN A 87 -9.83 12.78 5.65
N LEU A 88 -10.21 12.91 6.92
CA LEU A 88 -10.90 14.10 7.43
C LEU A 88 -10.03 15.35 7.28
N SER A 89 -8.72 15.23 7.57
CA SER A 89 -7.77 16.33 7.35
C SER A 89 -7.70 16.77 5.89
N TRP A 90 -7.67 15.82 4.95
CA TRP A 90 -7.59 16.11 3.51
C TRP A 90 -8.92 16.62 2.93
N GLU A 91 -10.05 16.27 3.54
CA GLU A 91 -11.37 16.78 3.18
C GLU A 91 -11.60 18.21 3.68
N ASP A 92 -10.99 18.57 4.82
CA ASP A 92 -11.05 19.92 5.40
C ASP A 92 -10.02 20.87 4.74
N ASP A 93 -8.81 20.38 4.47
CA ASP A 93 -7.71 21.16 3.90
C ASP A 93 -7.04 20.47 2.71
N ALA A 94 -7.27 21.03 1.51
CA ALA A 94 -6.65 20.56 0.28
C ALA A 94 -5.13 20.79 0.24
N GLU A 95 -4.60 21.78 0.95
CA GLU A 95 -3.16 22.03 1.04
C GLU A 95 -2.48 20.90 1.83
N ALA A 96 -3.12 20.43 2.91
CA ALA A 96 -2.64 19.27 3.66
C ALA A 96 -2.54 18.02 2.78
N TYR A 97 -3.53 17.78 1.91
CA TYR A 97 -3.46 16.69 0.92
C TYR A 97 -2.27 16.85 -0.02
N LEU A 98 -2.06 18.04 -0.59
CA LEU A 98 -0.95 18.30 -1.51
C LEU A 98 0.40 18.13 -0.83
N GLN A 99 0.54 18.62 0.40
CA GLN A 99 1.76 18.49 1.17
C GLN A 99 2.05 17.02 1.53
N ASP A 100 1.05 16.23 1.91
CA ASP A 100 1.26 14.83 2.30
C ASP A 100 1.53 13.89 1.12
N GLU A 101 0.98 14.21 -0.07
CA GLU A 101 1.11 13.40 -1.28
C GLU A 101 2.23 13.85 -2.23
N ASP A 102 2.97 14.92 -1.87
CA ASP A 102 4.19 15.31 -2.58
C ASP A 102 5.29 14.26 -2.38
N ASP A 103 5.97 13.87 -3.47
CA ASP A 103 7.11 12.95 -3.44
C ASP A 103 8.27 13.53 -2.60
N ASP A 104 8.37 14.87 -2.51
CA ASP A 104 9.37 15.61 -1.71
C ASP A 104 8.87 16.02 -0.30
N SER A 105 7.76 15.44 0.15
CA SER A 105 7.18 15.74 1.46
C SER A 105 8.08 15.32 2.63
N PHE A 106 8.05 16.11 3.71
CA PHE A 106 8.64 15.76 5.01
C PHE A 106 7.67 15.01 5.94
N SER A 107 6.50 14.60 5.44
CA SER A 107 5.49 13.90 6.25
C SER A 107 6.00 12.57 6.77
N ILE A 108 5.78 12.34 8.07
CA ILE A 108 6.19 11.12 8.77
C ILE A 108 4.93 10.35 9.15
N SER A 109 4.69 9.22 8.50
CA SER A 109 3.58 8.33 8.81
C SER A 109 3.92 6.88 8.47
N THR A 110 3.16 5.94 9.04
CA THR A 110 3.25 4.52 8.69
C THR A 110 3.01 4.29 7.20
N ARG A 111 2.12 5.09 6.57
CA ARG A 111 1.88 5.05 5.12
C ARG A 111 3.13 5.45 4.35
N VAL A 112 3.81 6.54 4.73
CA VAL A 112 5.07 6.97 4.10
C VAL A 112 6.17 5.91 4.29
N ALA A 113 6.33 5.36 5.49
CA ALA A 113 7.31 4.31 5.77
C ALA A 113 7.04 3.03 4.96
N ALA A 114 5.77 2.65 4.76
CA ALA A 114 5.38 1.53 3.91
C ALA A 114 5.74 1.77 2.43
N GLN A 115 5.53 2.99 1.91
CA GLN A 115 5.94 3.35 0.54
C GLN A 115 7.46 3.24 0.37
N GLN A 116 8.22 3.81 1.31
CA GLN A 116 9.69 3.75 1.32
C GLN A 116 10.20 2.31 1.33
N LEU A 117 9.61 1.44 2.16
CA LEU A 117 9.96 0.02 2.17
C LEU A 117 9.71 -0.63 0.80
N ILE A 118 8.55 -0.39 0.19
CA ILE A 118 8.21 -1.01 -1.10
C ILE A 118 9.22 -0.59 -2.17
N VAL A 119 9.56 0.70 -2.24
CA VAL A 119 10.57 1.24 -3.17
C VAL A 119 11.94 0.59 -2.92
N GLU A 120 12.41 0.60 -1.67
CA GLU A 120 13.72 0.02 -1.31
C GLU A 120 13.80 -1.48 -1.64
N LEU A 121 12.72 -2.24 -1.42
CA LEU A 121 12.66 -3.65 -1.79
C LEU A 121 12.65 -3.86 -3.31
N LEU A 122 11.97 -2.99 -4.06
CA LEU A 122 11.98 -3.02 -5.52
C LEU A 122 13.37 -2.70 -6.07
N ASP A 123 14.08 -1.74 -5.49
CA ASP A 123 15.42 -1.34 -5.93
C ASP A 123 16.48 -2.39 -5.56
N SER A 124 16.47 -2.87 -4.32
CA SER A 124 17.46 -3.82 -3.81
C SER A 124 17.29 -5.24 -4.38
N LEU A 125 16.06 -5.71 -4.59
CA LEU A 125 15.77 -7.08 -5.04
C LEU A 125 15.34 -7.15 -6.52
N GLY A 126 15.09 -6.01 -7.14
CA GLY A 126 14.66 -5.90 -8.53
C GLY A 126 13.45 -6.80 -8.83
N LYS A 127 13.57 -7.60 -9.89
CA LYS A 127 12.52 -8.53 -10.33
C LYS A 127 12.04 -9.50 -9.26
N ARG A 128 12.88 -9.81 -8.27
CA ARG A 128 12.52 -10.77 -7.22
C ARG A 128 11.42 -10.22 -6.31
N ALA A 129 11.30 -8.90 -6.20
CA ALA A 129 10.22 -8.22 -5.49
C ALA A 129 8.98 -7.96 -6.35
N VAL A 130 9.15 -7.77 -7.66
CA VAL A 130 8.04 -7.49 -8.58
C VAL A 130 6.95 -8.56 -8.52
N GLN A 131 7.29 -9.84 -8.67
CA GLN A 131 6.30 -10.93 -8.69
C GLN A 131 5.52 -11.04 -7.36
N PRO A 132 6.17 -11.07 -6.18
CA PRO A 132 5.47 -11.04 -4.91
C PRO A 132 4.61 -9.79 -4.68
N LEU A 133 5.07 -8.61 -5.11
CA LEU A 133 4.28 -7.36 -5.04
C LEU A 133 3.00 -7.50 -5.85
N CYS A 134 3.10 -8.03 -7.07
CA CYS A 134 1.96 -8.27 -7.95
C CYS A 134 0.91 -9.17 -7.28
N GLY A 135 1.36 -10.27 -6.66
CA GLY A 135 0.48 -11.17 -5.92
C GLY A 135 -0.19 -10.48 -4.73
N ALA A 136 0.54 -9.63 -4.00
CA ALA A 136 -0.02 -8.86 -2.89
C ALA A 136 -1.06 -7.83 -3.36
N VAL A 137 -0.79 -7.09 -4.45
CA VAL A 137 -1.75 -6.17 -5.10
C VAL A 137 -3.02 -6.91 -5.51
N GLN A 138 -2.90 -8.07 -6.15
CA GLN A 138 -4.06 -8.87 -6.58
C GLN A 138 -4.90 -9.37 -5.39
N ARG A 139 -4.26 -9.76 -4.29
CA ARG A 139 -4.97 -10.14 -3.06
C ARG A 139 -5.77 -8.97 -2.48
N HIS A 140 -5.14 -7.81 -2.29
CA HIS A 140 -5.85 -6.60 -1.82
C HIS A 140 -6.98 -6.19 -2.76
N ALA A 141 -6.79 -6.32 -4.07
CA ALA A 141 -7.84 -6.05 -5.05
C ALA A 141 -9.03 -7.02 -4.94
N ALA A 142 -8.78 -8.31 -4.67
CA ALA A 142 -9.83 -9.29 -4.45
C ALA A 142 -10.57 -9.04 -3.13
N ASP A 143 -9.84 -8.75 -2.06
CA ASP A 143 -10.41 -8.43 -0.74
C ASP A 143 -11.28 -7.16 -0.81
N SER A 144 -10.81 -6.14 -1.53
CA SER A 144 -11.57 -4.92 -1.81
C SER A 144 -12.87 -5.21 -2.56
N GLU A 145 -12.86 -6.10 -3.56
CA GLU A 145 -14.09 -6.47 -4.27
C GLU A 145 -15.07 -7.23 -3.37
N ALA A 146 -14.57 -8.13 -2.52
CA ALA A 146 -15.39 -8.83 -1.54
C ALA A 146 -16.03 -7.85 -0.53
N LEU A 147 -15.27 -6.87 -0.04
CA LEU A 147 -15.78 -5.81 0.83
C LEU A 147 -16.85 -4.96 0.13
N LYS A 148 -16.64 -4.63 -1.15
CA LYS A 148 -17.59 -3.88 -1.97
C LYS A 148 -18.90 -4.65 -2.16
N ALA A 149 -18.81 -5.93 -2.52
CA ALA A 149 -19.97 -6.82 -2.67
C ALA A 149 -20.73 -7.00 -1.34
N GLY A 150 -20.01 -6.98 -0.20
CA GLY A 150 -20.58 -6.99 1.13
C GLY A 150 -21.14 -5.63 1.61
N GLY A 151 -21.09 -4.58 0.78
CA GLY A 151 -21.62 -3.25 1.11
C GLY A 151 -20.75 -2.43 2.06
N SER A 152 -19.49 -2.81 2.30
CA SER A 152 -18.59 -2.08 3.20
C SER A 152 -18.16 -0.74 2.61
N ALA A 153 -18.46 0.37 3.26
CA ALA A 153 -18.03 1.71 2.82
C ALA A 153 -16.49 1.91 2.77
N SER A 154 -15.70 1.01 3.36
CA SER A 154 -14.22 1.10 3.37
C SER A 154 -13.54 0.33 2.23
N TRP A 155 -14.29 -0.35 1.36
CA TRP A 155 -13.73 -1.17 0.28
C TRP A 155 -12.68 -0.42 -0.56
N TRP A 156 -12.92 0.88 -0.79
CA TRP A 156 -12.09 1.74 -1.62
C TRP A 156 -10.70 1.98 -1.04
N ARG A 157 -10.51 1.90 0.29
CA ARG A 157 -9.19 2.15 0.92
C ARG A 157 -8.19 1.05 0.57
N SER A 158 -8.65 -0.20 0.56
CA SER A 158 -7.82 -1.34 0.14
C SER A 158 -7.52 -1.28 -1.36
N ARG A 159 -8.50 -0.84 -2.18
CA ARG A 159 -8.28 -0.58 -3.61
C ARG A 159 -7.24 0.52 -3.84
N GLU A 160 -7.36 1.64 -3.13
CA GLU A 160 -6.45 2.79 -3.24
C GLU A 160 -5.02 2.38 -2.86
N ALA A 161 -4.85 1.69 -1.74
CA ALA A 161 -3.56 1.16 -1.29
C ALA A 161 -2.90 0.25 -2.33
N ALA A 162 -3.69 -0.62 -2.98
CA ALA A 162 -3.20 -1.48 -4.06
C ALA A 162 -2.73 -0.66 -5.28
N LEU A 163 -3.42 0.43 -5.62
CA LEU A 163 -3.04 1.33 -6.72
C LEU A 163 -1.78 2.15 -6.39
N VAL A 164 -1.58 2.56 -5.13
CA VAL A 164 -0.32 3.18 -4.67
C VAL A 164 0.84 2.22 -4.91
N ALA A 165 0.74 0.99 -4.41
CA ALA A 165 1.79 -0.01 -4.57
C ALA A 165 2.08 -0.34 -6.03
N LEU A 166 1.03 -0.39 -6.86
CA LEU A 166 1.17 -0.59 -8.30
C LEU A 166 1.88 0.59 -8.97
N SER A 167 1.61 1.82 -8.55
CA SER A 167 2.25 3.05 -9.04
C SER A 167 3.74 3.08 -8.70
N LEU A 168 4.12 2.72 -7.46
CA LEU A 168 5.51 2.63 -7.03
C LEU A 168 6.31 1.61 -7.87
N ALA A 169 5.63 0.57 -8.37
CA ALA A 169 6.25 -0.45 -9.21
C ALA A 169 6.15 -0.21 -10.72
N ALA A 170 5.60 0.93 -11.17
CA ALA A 170 5.32 1.18 -12.58
C ALA A 170 6.55 0.99 -13.49
N GLU A 171 7.67 1.66 -13.17
CA GLU A 171 8.90 1.56 -13.95
C GLU A 171 9.55 0.16 -13.86
N PRO A 172 9.73 -0.47 -12.68
CA PRO A 172 10.17 -1.85 -12.57
C PRO A 172 9.30 -2.84 -13.36
N LEU A 173 7.99 -2.62 -13.40
CA LEU A 173 7.04 -3.46 -14.12
C LEU A 173 7.15 -3.30 -15.64
N VAL A 174 7.20 -2.07 -16.12
CA VAL A 174 7.33 -1.77 -17.55
C VAL A 174 8.69 -2.24 -18.09
N SER A 175 9.76 -2.05 -17.32
CA SER A 175 11.09 -2.58 -17.69
C SER A 175 11.13 -4.11 -17.68
N TRP A 176 10.36 -4.76 -16.80
CA TRP A 176 10.23 -6.21 -16.78
C TRP A 176 9.42 -6.75 -17.96
N SER A 177 8.34 -6.06 -18.35
CA SER A 177 7.45 -6.46 -19.46
C SER A 177 8.14 -6.40 -20.83
N LYS A 178 9.08 -5.47 -21.03
CA LYS A 178 9.84 -5.31 -22.28
C LYS A 178 10.85 -6.45 -22.55
N ARG A 179 11.07 -7.40 -21.63
CA ARG A 179 12.10 -8.45 -21.78
C ARG A 179 11.62 -9.67 -22.57
N LYS A 180 12.42 -10.05 -23.58
CA LYS A 180 12.17 -11.19 -24.48
C LYS A 180 12.88 -12.49 -24.07
N ASN A 181 13.11 -12.77 -22.78
CA ASN A 181 13.83 -13.99 -22.38
C ASN A 181 12.88 -15.20 -22.33
N PRO A 182 13.01 -16.20 -23.23
CA PRO A 182 12.10 -17.35 -23.28
C PRO A 182 12.24 -18.30 -22.09
N LYS A 183 13.29 -18.19 -21.25
CA LYS A 183 13.49 -19.01 -20.05
C LYS A 183 12.82 -18.43 -18.80
N GLN A 184 12.26 -17.22 -18.86
CA GLN A 184 11.55 -16.61 -17.74
C GLN A 184 10.05 -16.82 -17.94
N PRO A 185 9.27 -17.00 -16.84
CA PRO A 185 7.82 -16.95 -16.95
C PRO A 185 7.41 -15.65 -17.67
N PRO A 186 6.36 -15.70 -18.51
CA PRO A 186 5.94 -14.53 -19.25
C PRO A 186 5.71 -13.37 -18.27
N PRO A 187 6.12 -12.14 -18.64
CA PRO A 187 5.86 -11.01 -17.78
C PRO A 187 4.36 -10.96 -17.49
N LEU A 188 3.96 -10.87 -16.21
CA LEU A 188 2.60 -10.46 -15.87
C LEU A 188 2.38 -9.16 -16.62
N GLN A 189 1.42 -9.19 -17.54
CA GLN A 189 1.13 -7.99 -18.29
C GLN A 189 0.65 -6.94 -17.28
N PRO A 190 1.06 -5.67 -17.39
CA PRO A 190 0.45 -4.61 -16.61
C PRO A 190 -1.07 -4.68 -16.66
N ALA A 191 -1.67 -5.07 -17.79
CA ALA A 191 -3.11 -5.31 -17.96
C ALA A 191 -3.71 -6.45 -17.09
N GLN A 192 -2.90 -7.40 -16.63
CA GLN A 192 -3.29 -8.48 -15.68
C GLN A 192 -3.04 -8.07 -14.21
N LEU A 193 -2.33 -6.95 -14.02
CA LEU A 193 -1.93 -6.35 -12.74
C LEU A 193 -2.83 -5.18 -12.36
N PHE A 194 -3.19 -4.36 -13.34
CA PHE A 194 -4.43 -3.62 -13.33
C PHE A 194 -5.51 -4.66 -13.10
N VAL A 195 -6.16 -4.55 -11.95
CA VAL A 195 -7.52 -5.07 -11.83
C VAL A 195 -8.21 -4.62 -13.11
N SER A 196 -8.72 -5.57 -13.91
CA SER A 196 -9.10 -5.46 -15.33
C SER A 196 -9.31 -4.03 -15.87
N PRO A 197 -9.03 -3.68 -17.14
CA PRO A 197 -9.30 -2.34 -17.67
C PRO A 197 -10.67 -1.74 -17.32
N ALA A 198 -11.70 -2.60 -17.19
CA ALA A 198 -13.02 -2.24 -16.68
C ALA A 198 -13.02 -1.75 -15.22
N LEU A 199 -12.25 -2.39 -14.34
CA LEU A 199 -12.13 -1.98 -12.96
C LEU A 199 -11.36 -0.67 -12.78
N LEU A 200 -10.22 -0.50 -13.45
CA LEU A 200 -9.52 0.80 -13.43
C LEU A 200 -10.43 1.91 -13.97
N ALA A 201 -11.20 1.64 -15.03
CA ALA A 201 -12.20 2.59 -15.53
C ALA A 201 -13.30 2.89 -14.50
N ALA A 202 -13.75 1.88 -13.74
CA ALA A 202 -14.72 2.07 -12.66
C ALA A 202 -14.16 2.92 -11.52
N ASP A 203 -12.88 2.76 -11.19
CA ASP A 203 -12.21 3.54 -10.15
C ASP A 203 -11.97 5.00 -10.60
N MET A 204 -11.83 5.27 -11.90
CA MET A 204 -11.75 6.63 -12.47
C MET A 204 -13.11 7.31 -12.66
N ALA A 205 -14.22 6.58 -12.51
CA ALA A 205 -15.56 7.10 -12.74
C ALA A 205 -15.95 8.16 -11.70
N ALA A 206 -16.83 9.09 -12.08
CA ALA A 206 -17.31 10.14 -11.18
C ALA A 206 -18.06 9.62 -9.94
N SER A 207 -18.55 8.37 -9.99
CA SER A 207 -19.20 7.68 -8.88
C SER A 207 -18.25 7.05 -7.87
N ALA A 208 -16.93 6.99 -8.16
CA ALA A 208 -15.95 6.46 -7.24
C ALA A 208 -15.63 7.46 -6.11
N HIS A 209 -15.10 6.96 -4.99
CA HIS A 209 -14.64 7.80 -3.90
C HIS A 209 -13.58 8.80 -4.42
N PRO A 210 -13.63 10.10 -4.07
CA PRO A 210 -12.73 11.11 -4.64
C PRO A 210 -11.24 10.77 -4.54
N LEU A 211 -10.79 10.30 -3.36
CA LEU A 211 -9.40 9.88 -3.14
C LEU A 211 -9.00 8.65 -3.99
N LEU A 212 -9.89 7.67 -4.14
CA LEU A 212 -9.66 6.52 -5.03
C LEU A 212 -9.58 6.97 -6.49
N ARG A 213 -10.47 7.86 -6.91
CA ARG A 213 -10.51 8.40 -8.27
C ARG A 213 -9.24 9.17 -8.60
N GLY A 214 -8.80 10.05 -7.69
CA GLY A 214 -7.53 10.77 -7.82
C GLY A 214 -6.37 9.80 -7.99
N ARG A 215 -6.28 8.80 -7.09
CA ARG A 215 -5.23 7.76 -7.20
C ARG A 215 -5.28 6.98 -8.50
N ALA A 216 -6.46 6.59 -8.98
CA ALA A 216 -6.61 5.85 -10.23
C ALA A 216 -6.11 6.64 -11.43
N LEU A 217 -6.41 7.95 -11.48
CA LEU A 217 -5.89 8.86 -12.50
C LEU A 217 -4.37 9.00 -12.42
N CYS A 218 -3.81 9.22 -11.22
CA CYS A 218 -2.36 9.31 -11.04
C CYS A 218 -1.64 8.01 -11.43
N THR A 219 -2.22 6.86 -11.07
CA THR A 219 -1.69 5.54 -11.44
C THR A 219 -1.70 5.39 -12.96
N ALA A 220 -2.81 5.69 -13.63
CA ALA A 220 -2.90 5.63 -15.09
C ALA A 220 -1.87 6.55 -15.77
N ALA A 221 -1.69 7.77 -15.28
CA ALA A 221 -0.70 8.71 -15.77
C ALA A 221 0.74 8.18 -15.59
N ARG A 222 1.06 7.59 -14.43
CA ARG A 222 2.39 7.02 -14.14
C ARG A 222 2.74 5.93 -15.15
N PHE A 223 1.83 5.01 -15.45
CA PHE A 223 2.06 3.95 -16.44
C PHE A 223 2.09 4.46 -17.89
N ALA A 224 1.40 5.55 -18.20
CA ALA A 224 1.49 6.19 -19.52
C ALA A 224 2.86 6.86 -19.75
N GLY A 225 3.56 7.24 -18.67
CA GLY A 225 4.88 7.88 -18.73
C GLY A 225 6.09 6.93 -18.80
N CYS A 226 5.91 5.60 -18.67
CA CYS A 226 6.99 4.60 -18.59
C CYS A 226 7.30 3.84 -19.90
#